data_AF-A0A519DCK1-F1
#
_entry.id   AF-A0A519DCK1-F1
#
_cell.length_a   1.000
_cell.length_b   1.000
_cell.length_c   1.000
_cell.angle_alpha   90.00
_cell.angle_beta   90.00
_cell.angle_gamma   90.00
#
_symmetry.space_group_name_H-M   'P 1'
#
loop_
_entity.id
_entity.type
_entity.pdbx_description
1 polymer ?
#
loop_
_entity_poly.entity_id
_entity_poly.type
_entity_poly.pdbx_seq_one_letter_code
_entity_poly.pdbx_strand_id
1 'polypeptide(L)' 'MKVGDIVLVKGDFHQLRRREERPRVYGQVGVLVELLHAASTLPLAEVMVLGEVDQFYLDDLEIVNEMGS' A
#
# COMPACT_ATOMS: atom_id res chain seq x y z
N MET A 1 2.17 -9.80 5.70
CA MET A 1 1.25 -9.43 4.61
C MET A 1 1.26 -10.55 3.58
N LYS A 2 0.10 -10.87 3.02
CA LYS A 2 -0.11 -11.84 1.95
C LYS A 2 -1.16 -11.32 0.97
N VAL A 3 -1.21 -11.91 -0.22
CA VAL A 3 -2.28 -11.64 -1.20
C VAL A 3 -3.65 -11.90 -0.57
N GLY A 4 -4.57 -10.97 -0.77
CA GLY A 4 -5.91 -10.96 -0.17
C GLY A 4 -6.01 -10.24 1.18
N ASP A 5 -4.91 -9.82 1.78
CA ASP A 5 -4.97 -8.99 2.99
C ASP A 5 -5.58 -7.62 2.66
N ILE A 6 -6.44 -7.12 3.56
CA ILE A 6 -6.96 -5.76 3.53
C ILE A 6 -5.91 -4.85 4.16
N VAL A 7 -5.54 -3.79 3.44
CA VAL A 7 -4.42 -2.92 3.81
C VAL A 7 -4.82 -1.44 3.75
N LEU A 8 -4.38 -0.66 4.72
CA LEU A 8 -4.45 0.79 4.72
C LEU A 8 -3.18 1.34 4.06
N VAL A 9 -3.35 2.23 3.09
CA VAL A 9 -2.23 2.98 2.50
C VAL A 9 -1.93 4.19 3.40
N LYS A 10 -0.93 4.08 4.28
CA LYS A 10 -0.64 5.07 5.33
C LYS A 10 -0.22 6.44 4.78
N GLY A 11 0.48 6.45 3.65
CA GLY A 11 1.11 7.63 3.07
C GLY A 11 2.30 8.12 3.91
N ASP A 12 3.49 8.17 3.33
CA ASP A 12 4.68 8.65 4.03
C ASP A 12 4.76 10.19 3.99
N PHE A 13 4.64 10.82 5.15
CA PHE A 13 4.86 12.26 5.31
C PHE A 13 6.32 12.68 5.12
N HIS A 14 7.29 11.75 5.17
CA HIS A 14 8.71 12.04 4.94
C HIS A 14 9.09 12.01 3.45
N GLN A 15 8.32 11.33 2.60
CA GLN A 15 8.44 11.36 1.14
C GLN A 15 7.68 12.52 0.46
N LEU A 16 7.10 13.43 1.25
CA LEU A 16 6.39 14.66 0.81
C LEU A 16 7.27 15.71 0.10
N ARG A 17 8.36 15.33 -0.59
CA ARG A 17 9.16 16.27 -1.38
C ARG A 17 8.59 16.59 -2.75
N ARG A 18 7.62 15.81 -3.26
CA ARG A 18 6.90 16.13 -4.50
C ARG A 18 5.40 16.17 -4.24
N ARG A 19 4.88 17.40 -4.09
CA ARG A 19 3.45 17.69 -3.89
C ARG A 19 2.56 17.24 -5.06
N GLU A 20 3.16 16.92 -6.22
CA GLU A 20 2.46 16.65 -7.48
C GLU A 20 2.12 15.17 -7.71
N GLU A 21 2.71 14.23 -6.95
CA GLU A 21 2.49 12.78 -7.10
C GLU A 21 1.94 12.18 -5.81
N ARG A 22 0.96 12.82 -5.17
CA ARG A 22 0.19 12.11 -4.13
C ARG A 22 -0.67 11.07 -4.85
N PRO A 23 -0.50 9.76 -4.66
CA PRO A 23 -1.52 8.80 -5.02
C PRO A 23 -2.80 9.27 -4.34
N ARG A 24 -3.89 9.41 -5.11
CA ARG A 24 -5.20 9.86 -4.59
C ARG A 24 -5.77 8.92 -3.51
N VAL A 25 -5.08 7.82 -3.28
CA VAL A 25 -5.46 6.68 -2.45
C VAL A 25 -4.79 6.66 -1.07
N TYR A 26 -3.98 7.66 -0.71
CA TYR A 26 -3.49 7.77 0.68
C TYR A 26 -4.65 7.91 1.68
N GLY A 27 -4.57 7.16 2.77
CA GLY A 27 -5.63 7.00 3.76
C GLY A 27 -6.78 6.10 3.30
N GLN A 28 -6.72 5.53 2.10
CA GLN A 28 -7.71 4.57 1.62
C GLN A 28 -7.30 3.13 1.94
N VAL A 29 -8.32 2.29 2.03
CA VAL A 29 -8.17 0.85 2.22
C VAL A 29 -8.22 0.16 0.86
N GLY A 30 -7.29 -0.75 0.64
CA GLY A 30 -7.21 -1.59 -0.55
C GLY A 30 -7.02 -3.05 -0.20
N VAL A 31 -6.93 -3.88 -1.24
CA VAL A 31 -6.62 -5.30 -1.13
C VAL A 31 -5.27 -5.56 -1.78
N LEU A 32 -4.38 -6.25 -1.08
CA LEU A 32 -3.10 -6.66 -1.63
C LEU A 32 -3.33 -7.72 -2.72
N VAL A 33 -2.93 -7.44 -3.95
CA VAL A 33 -3.12 -8.35 -5.09
C VAL A 33 -1.85 -9.11 -5.46
N GLU A 34 -0.68 -8.51 -5.29
CA GLU A 34 0.60 -9.17 -5.59
C GLU A 34 1.74 -8.65 -4.69
N LEU A 35 2.69 -9.53 -4.36
CA LEU A 35 3.94 -9.19 -3.68
C LEU A 35 5.09 -9.22 -4.68
N LEU A 36 5.64 -8.05 -5.00
CA LEU A 36 6.74 -7.90 -5.93
C LEU A 36 8.07 -8.00 -5.17
N HIS A 37 8.78 -9.12 -5.35
CA HIS A 37 10.17 -9.24 -4.89
C HIS A 37 11.08 -8.47 -5.85
N ALA A 38 11.36 -7.19 -5.54
CA ALA A 38 12.46 -6.49 -6.18
C ALA A 38 13.78 -7.07 -5.66
N ALA A 39 14.71 -7.40 -6.55
CA ALA A 39 16.06 -7.87 -6.21
C ALA A 39 16.92 -6.81 -5.46
N SER A 40 16.36 -5.62 -5.21
CA SER A 40 16.95 -4.50 -4.49
C SER A 40 16.15 -4.18 -3.24
N THR A 41 16.86 -4.07 -2.12
CA THR A 41 16.59 -3.51 -0.77
C THR A 41 15.20 -3.07 -0.27
N LEU A 42 14.20 -2.78 -1.10
CA LEU A 42 12.86 -2.37 -0.67
C LEU A 42 11.77 -3.19 -1.39
N PRO A 43 11.02 -4.05 -0.68
CA PRO A 43 9.94 -4.85 -1.27
C PRO A 43 8.74 -3.97 -1.65
N LEU A 44 8.16 -4.28 -2.82
CA LEU A 44 6.99 -3.61 -3.37
C LEU A 44 5.77 -4.56 -3.33
N ALA A 45 4.57 -3.99 -3.38
CA ALA A 45 3.32 -4.71 -3.53
C ALA A 45 2.38 -3.97 -4.48
N GLU A 46 1.56 -4.73 -5.20
CA GLU A 46 0.42 -4.18 -5.92
C GLU A 46 -0.81 -4.23 -5.02
N VAL A 47 -1.53 -3.10 -4.96
CA VAL A 47 -2.73 -2.94 -4.15
C VAL A 47 -3.85 -2.42 -5.05
N MET A 48 -5.00 -3.11 -4.99
CA MET A 48 -6.21 -2.63 -5.64
C MET A 48 -6.99 -1.71 -4.69
N VAL A 49 -7.20 -0.47 -5.11
CA VAL A 49 -7.97 0.55 -4.38
C VAL A 49 -9.06 1.09 -5.31
N LEU A 50 -10.33 0.98 -4.89
CA LEU A 50 -11.49 1.47 -5.66
C LEU A 50 -11.54 0.98 -7.14
N GLY A 51 -10.97 -0.19 -7.42
CA GLY A 51 -10.94 -0.79 -8.76
C GLY A 51 -9.73 -0.41 -9.62
N GLU A 52 -8.82 0.43 -9.11
CA GLU A 52 -7.53 0.73 -9.74
C GLU A 52 -6.41 -0.01 -9.02
N VAL A 53 -5.43 -0.52 -9.76
CA VAL A 53 -4.25 -1.21 -9.20
C VAL A 53 -3.05 -0.27 -9.27
N ASP A 54 -2.38 -0.08 -8.15
CA ASP A 54 -1.19 0.77 -8.04
C ASP A 54 -0.12 0.09 -7.16
N GLN A 55 1.13 0.54 -7.28
CA GLN A 55 2.30 -0.05 -6.61
C GLN A 55 2.71 0.76 -5.39
N PHE A 56 2.93 0.07 -4.27
CA PHE A 56 3.34 0.67 -3.00
C PHE A 56 4.52 -0.08 -2.39
N TYR A 57 5.35 0.63 -1.63
CA TYR A 57 6.29 -0.03 -0.74
C TYR A 57 5.55 -0.70 0.40
N LEU A 58 6.04 -1.85 0.86
CA LEU A 58 5.41 -2.53 2.01
C LEU A 58 5.39 -1.64 3.26
N ASP A 59 6.38 -0.76 3.42
CA ASP A 59 6.45 0.19 4.55
C ASP A 59 5.33 1.25 4.50
N ASP A 60 4.76 1.53 3.33
CA ASP A 60 3.62 2.43 3.16
C ASP A 60 2.27 1.75 3.48
N LEU A 61 2.27 0.44 3.71
CA LEU A 61 1.07 -0.36 3.94
C LEU A 61 0.94 -0.79 5.41
N GLU A 62 -0.29 -0.92 5.88
CA GLU A 62 -0.62 -1.45 7.19
C GLU A 62 -1.77 -2.44 7.06
N ILE A 63 -1.66 -3.62 7.68
CA ILE A 63 -2.72 -4.61 7.65
C ILE A 63 -3.90 -4.09 8.49
N VAL A 64 -5.07 -3.99 7.87
CA VAL A 64 -6.32 -3.76 8.58
C VAL A 64 -6.81 -5.13 9.03
N ASN A 65 -6.44 -5.51 10.26
CA ASN A 65 -7.08 -6.64 10.92
C ASN A 65 -8.43 -6.19 11.47
N GLU A 66 -9.48 -6.93 11.14
CA GLU A 66 -10.69 -6.93 11.96
C GLU A 66 -10.32 -7.56 13.31
N MET A 67 -9.77 -6.78 14.25
CA MET A 67 -9.82 -7.14 15.66
C MET A 67 -11.25 -6.91 16.15
N GLY A 68 -12.16 -7.75 15.65
CA GLY A 68 -13.44 -8.01 16.28
C GLY A 68 -13.20 -9.00 17.42
N SER A 69 -13.12 -8.51 18.65
CA SER A 69 -13.41 -9.29 19.85
C SER A 69 -14.14 -8.39 20.84
#